data_AF-A0AAD5U0G3-F1
#
_entry.id   AF-A0AAD5U0G3-F1
#
_cell.length_a   1.000
_cell.length_b   1.000
_cell.length_c   1.000
_cell.angle_alpha   90.00
_cell.angle_beta   90.00
_cell.angle_gamma   90.00
#
_symmetry.space_group_name_H-M   'P 1'
#
loop_
_entity.id
_entity.type
_entity.pdbx_description
1 polymer ?
#
loop_
_entity_poly.entity_id
_entity_poly.type
_entity_poly.pdbx_seq_one_letter_code
_entity_poly.pdbx_strand_id
1 'polypeptide(L)'
;MQNFKNVFKSITSKQDSFTDDDKENLLQQLHDTQQKLRETELLAQQKLKEVELIAANELSDAQQKLKEVELIAANEKKEKELMAAKLNSWKLKKYDKVVSCGSLYVLKTDSDDFYKIGKTKELKKRLAAHQTSNEADIQTLLNFDSCNPDLLEKCVHFCLDRYRSNSNREFFECDLPFIKNVVDILGHALDTIKSSYPNITRTELINILLQKLHFNHSEIDPHLSLSTQENLPAPSAPPQDSLYDFLLNNSSFVFKKSEFTFLEDVRLAYSATLERDIRRLDHAVFLKVNQEWKVEKLDFCKFCKNIYKRGCCNQYQRGENTKRATIKNMLYCKNSI
;
A
#
# COMPACT_ATOMS: atom_id res chain seq x y z
N MET A 1 81.92 -12.96 -13.44
CA MET A 1 83.09 -13.80 -13.04
C MET A 1 84.00 -14.23 -14.21
N GLN A 2 83.54 -14.30 -15.47
CA GLN A 2 84.43 -14.61 -16.62
C GLN A 2 85.55 -13.58 -16.85
N ASN A 3 85.30 -12.27 -16.70
CA ASN A 3 86.33 -11.24 -16.96
C ASN A 3 87.51 -11.28 -15.99
N PHE A 4 87.28 -11.56 -14.70
CA PHE A 4 88.37 -11.67 -13.70
C PHE A 4 89.29 -12.88 -13.95
N LYS A 5 88.73 -13.99 -14.44
CA LYS A 5 89.51 -15.19 -14.80
C LYS A 5 90.42 -14.95 -16.01
N ASN A 6 90.00 -14.09 -16.95
CA ASN A 6 90.79 -13.76 -18.14
C ASN A 6 91.94 -12.80 -17.82
N VAL A 7 91.75 -11.86 -16.88
CA VAL A 7 92.82 -10.96 -16.41
C VAL A 7 93.91 -11.74 -15.66
N PHE A 8 93.53 -12.69 -14.79
CA PHE A 8 94.50 -13.49 -14.04
C PHE A 8 95.37 -14.40 -14.93
N LYS A 9 94.80 -14.96 -16.01
CA LYS A 9 95.55 -15.78 -16.97
C LYS A 9 96.62 -14.99 -17.76
N SER A 10 96.35 -13.72 -18.04
CA SER A 10 97.30 -12.81 -18.70
C SER A 10 98.54 -12.52 -17.85
N ILE A 11 98.35 -12.42 -16.53
CA ILE A 11 99.43 -12.08 -15.57
C ILE A 11 100.39 -13.26 -15.37
N THR A 12 99.90 -14.50 -15.43
CA THR A 12 100.73 -15.69 -15.18
C THR A 12 101.60 -16.14 -16.37
N SER A 13 101.42 -15.58 -17.57
CA SER A 13 102.15 -16.00 -18.78
C SER A 13 103.27 -15.03 -19.23
N LYS A 14 103.59 -14.00 -18.46
CA LYS A 14 104.68 -13.05 -18.74
C LYS A 14 105.59 -12.90 -17.51
N GLN A 15 106.51 -13.83 -17.34
CA GLN A 15 107.66 -13.70 -16.43
C GLN A 15 108.90 -13.25 -17.23
N ASP A 16 108.81 -12.11 -17.91
CA ASP A 16 109.96 -11.44 -18.52
C ASP A 16 109.81 -9.92 -18.34
N SER A 17 110.84 -9.31 -17.73
CA SER A 17 111.07 -7.87 -17.49
C SER A 17 109.84 -6.96 -17.38
N PHE A 18 109.32 -6.81 -16.15
CA PHE A 18 108.35 -5.78 -15.81
C PHE A 18 109.05 -4.42 -15.75
N THR A 19 108.74 -3.51 -16.67
CA THR A 19 109.33 -2.16 -16.69
C THR A 19 108.62 -1.23 -15.71
N ASP A 20 109.26 -0.16 -15.26
CA ASP A 20 108.61 0.81 -14.36
C ASP A 20 107.38 1.47 -15.03
N ASP A 21 107.40 1.63 -16.36
CA ASP A 21 106.25 2.08 -17.17
C ASP A 21 105.04 1.13 -17.08
N ASP A 22 105.26 -0.20 -16.98
CA ASP A 22 104.18 -1.18 -16.84
C ASP A 22 103.49 -1.09 -15.47
N LYS A 23 104.26 -0.77 -14.41
CA LYS A 23 103.71 -0.52 -13.06
C LYS A 23 102.89 0.76 -13.01
N GLU A 24 103.39 1.83 -13.63
CA GLU A 24 102.70 3.12 -13.67
C GLU A 24 101.37 3.02 -14.45
N ASN A 25 101.35 2.28 -15.56
CA ASN A 25 100.14 1.99 -16.32
C ASN A 25 99.11 1.18 -15.50
N LEU A 26 99.56 0.17 -14.75
CA LEU A 26 98.68 -0.61 -13.86
C LEU A 26 98.12 0.22 -12.69
N LEU A 27 98.94 1.11 -12.11
CA LEU A 27 98.50 2.05 -11.07
C LEU A 27 97.45 3.02 -11.60
N GLN A 28 97.64 3.54 -12.82
CA GLN A 28 96.66 4.40 -13.48
C GLN A 28 95.35 3.66 -13.75
N GLN A 29 95.40 2.42 -14.26
CA GLN A 29 94.20 1.59 -14.47
C GLN A 29 93.47 1.28 -13.16
N LEU A 30 94.19 1.06 -12.06
CA LEU A 30 93.61 0.84 -10.75
C LEU A 30 92.89 2.10 -10.26
N HIS A 31 93.54 3.27 -10.40
CA HIS A 31 92.96 4.56 -10.03
C HIS A 31 91.69 4.87 -10.84
N ASP A 32 91.74 4.68 -12.16
CA ASP A 32 90.58 4.88 -13.05
C ASP A 32 89.43 3.92 -12.70
N THR A 33 89.74 2.68 -12.33
CA THR A 33 88.73 1.70 -11.92
C THR A 33 88.10 2.08 -10.58
N GLN A 34 88.90 2.55 -9.61
CA GLN A 34 88.40 3.05 -8.33
C GLN A 34 87.54 4.32 -8.48
N GLN A 35 87.88 5.19 -9.43
CA GLN A 35 87.07 6.37 -9.73
C GLN A 35 85.73 5.97 -10.36
N LYS A 36 85.74 5.08 -11.36
CA LYS A 36 84.51 4.52 -11.96
C LYS A 36 83.63 3.83 -10.94
N LEU A 37 84.21 3.07 -10.00
CA LEU A 37 83.46 2.42 -8.94
C LEU A 37 82.74 3.47 -8.06
N ARG A 38 83.45 4.51 -7.62
CA ARG A 38 82.86 5.61 -6.84
C ARG A 38 81.73 6.33 -7.58
N GLU A 39 81.91 6.57 -8.88
CA GLU A 39 80.87 7.18 -9.72
C GLU A 39 79.63 6.28 -9.84
N THR A 40 79.82 4.96 -9.99
CA THR A 40 78.69 4.01 -10.04
C THR A 40 77.97 3.88 -8.71
N GLU A 41 78.68 3.91 -7.59
CA GLU A 41 78.09 3.89 -6.25
C GLU A 41 77.25 5.14 -5.99
N LEU A 42 77.76 6.32 -6.37
CA LEU A 42 77.02 7.57 -6.24
C LEU A 42 75.74 7.56 -7.08
N LEU A 43 75.82 7.08 -8.33
CA LEU A 43 74.66 6.94 -9.20
C LEU A 43 73.63 5.95 -8.64
N ALA A 44 74.09 4.83 -8.09
CA ALA A 44 73.21 3.85 -7.45
C ALA A 44 72.49 4.44 -6.23
N GLN A 45 73.19 5.22 -5.39
CA GLN A 45 72.59 5.92 -4.25
C GLN A 45 71.55 6.96 -4.67
N GLN A 46 71.82 7.71 -5.76
CA GLN A 46 70.85 8.66 -6.30
C GLN A 46 69.57 7.98 -6.79
N LYS A 47 69.72 6.88 -7.54
CA LYS A 47 68.58 6.07 -8.02
C LYS A 47 67.78 5.46 -6.87
N LEU A 48 68.46 5.01 -5.81
CA LEU A 48 67.78 4.45 -4.63
C LEU A 48 66.88 5.51 -3.97
N LYS A 49 67.39 6.73 -3.77
CA LYS A 49 66.61 7.84 -3.20
C LYS A 49 65.42 8.23 -4.07
N GLU A 50 65.57 8.18 -5.39
CA GLU A 50 64.47 8.47 -6.33
C GLU A 50 63.36 7.42 -6.21
N VAL A 51 63.71 6.14 -6.13
CA VAL A 51 62.76 5.05 -5.92
C VAL A 51 62.04 5.17 -4.56
N GLU A 52 62.77 5.49 -3.49
CA GLU A 52 62.19 5.72 -2.16
C GLU A 52 61.20 6.89 -2.17
N LEU A 53 61.52 7.98 -2.87
CA LEU A 53 60.64 9.13 -3.01
C LEU A 53 59.36 8.79 -3.78
N ILE A 54 59.47 8.04 -4.87
CA ILE A 54 58.30 7.57 -5.65
C ILE A 54 57.41 6.69 -4.76
N ALA A 55 57.99 5.71 -4.07
CA ALA A 55 57.25 4.81 -3.19
C ALA A 55 56.54 5.57 -2.05
N ALA A 56 57.19 6.59 -1.46
CA ALA A 56 56.58 7.41 -0.42
C ALA A 56 55.38 8.22 -0.93
N ASN A 57 55.48 8.79 -2.13
CA ASN A 57 54.38 9.53 -2.76
C ASN A 57 53.20 8.61 -3.09
N GLU A 58 53.46 7.45 -3.68
CA GLU A 58 52.42 6.46 -3.99
C GLU A 58 51.71 5.95 -2.72
N LEU A 59 52.46 5.74 -1.64
CA LEU A 59 51.91 5.35 -0.34
C LEU A 59 50.99 6.46 0.23
N SER A 60 51.42 7.72 0.14
CA SER A 60 50.63 8.87 0.58
C SER A 60 49.32 8.99 -0.21
N ASP A 61 49.38 8.86 -1.53
CA ASP A 61 48.20 8.93 -2.40
C ASP A 61 47.23 7.78 -2.11
N ALA A 62 47.74 6.57 -1.88
CA ALA A 62 46.93 5.41 -1.51
C ALA A 62 46.23 5.62 -0.15
N GLN A 63 46.94 6.17 0.84
CA GLN A 63 46.37 6.49 2.16
C GLN A 63 45.28 7.57 2.06
N GLN A 64 45.46 8.58 1.20
CA GLN A 64 44.47 9.62 1.00
C GLN A 64 43.19 9.08 0.35
N LYS A 65 43.33 8.25 -0.70
CA LYS A 65 42.21 7.56 -1.34
C LYS A 65 41.46 6.64 -0.38
N LEU A 66 42.18 5.92 0.50
CA LEU A 66 41.56 5.04 1.49
C LEU A 66 40.68 5.84 2.47
N LYS A 67 41.17 6.97 2.98
CA LYS A 67 40.40 7.86 3.87
C LYS A 67 39.15 8.41 3.20
N GLU A 68 39.23 8.74 1.91
CA GLU A 68 38.07 9.23 1.14
C GLU A 68 37.01 8.14 0.98
N VAL A 69 37.41 6.91 0.65
CA VAL A 69 36.50 5.75 0.57
C VAL A 69 35.83 5.44 1.92
N GLU A 70 36.59 5.49 3.01
CA GLU A 70 36.06 5.29 4.37
C GLU A 70 35.04 6.38 4.75
N LEU A 71 35.32 7.64 4.40
CA LEU A 71 34.40 8.75 4.65
C LEU A 71 33.09 8.60 3.87
N ILE A 72 33.17 8.20 2.59
CA ILE A 72 32.00 7.92 1.76
C ILE A 72 31.17 6.79 2.37
N ALA A 73 31.80 5.67 2.73
CA ALA A 73 31.12 4.53 3.34
C ALA A 73 30.46 4.90 4.69
N ALA A 74 31.13 5.72 5.50
CA ALA A 74 30.58 6.19 6.77
C ALA A 74 29.36 7.11 6.58
N ASN A 75 29.39 7.99 5.57
CA ASN A 75 28.26 8.87 5.25
C ASN A 75 27.07 8.07 4.71
N GLU A 76 27.30 7.14 3.77
CA GLU A 76 26.24 6.25 3.27
C GLU A 76 25.59 5.43 4.39
N LYS A 77 26.39 4.95 5.34
CA LYS A 77 25.89 4.23 6.52
C LYS A 77 24.97 5.12 7.37
N LYS A 78 25.39 6.35 7.66
CA LYS A 78 24.58 7.33 8.41
C LYS A 78 23.27 7.66 7.69
N GLU A 79 23.31 7.84 6.37
CA GLU A 79 22.11 8.10 5.57
C GLU A 79 21.13 6.91 5.61
N LYS A 80 21.64 5.68 5.47
CA LYS A 80 20.85 4.45 5.60
C LYS A 80 20.22 4.32 6.98
N GLU A 81 20.97 4.60 8.04
CA GLU A 81 20.46 4.60 9.42
C GLU A 81 19.38 5.66 9.64
N LEU A 82 19.58 6.89 9.13
CA LEU A 82 18.59 7.97 9.20
C LEU A 82 17.31 7.62 8.43
N MET A 83 17.46 7.03 7.24
CA MET A 83 16.33 6.57 6.43
C MET A 83 15.56 5.44 7.12
N ALA A 84 16.27 4.48 7.73
CA ALA A 84 15.66 3.41 8.51
C ALA A 84 14.92 3.94 9.74
N ALA A 85 15.50 4.91 10.46
CA ALA A 85 14.86 5.57 11.59
C ALA A 85 13.58 6.30 11.19
N LYS A 86 13.60 7.05 10.08
CA LYS A 86 12.40 7.67 9.48
C LYS A 86 11.36 6.61 9.12
N LEU A 87 11.76 5.54 8.45
CA LEU A 87 10.83 4.48 8.06
C LEU A 87 10.17 3.83 9.29
N ASN A 88 10.94 3.59 10.35
CA ASN A 88 10.41 3.06 11.61
C ASN A 88 9.44 4.04 12.28
N SER A 89 9.72 5.35 12.27
CA SER A 89 8.77 6.33 12.82
C SER A 89 7.45 6.34 12.06
N TRP A 90 7.47 6.25 10.72
CA TRP A 90 6.26 6.10 9.90
C TRP A 90 5.50 4.79 10.16
N LYS A 91 6.21 3.67 10.40
CA LYS A 91 5.61 2.38 10.76
C LYS A 91 4.96 2.37 12.15
N LEU A 92 5.33 3.29 13.03
CA LEU A 92 4.76 3.40 14.37
C LEU A 92 3.62 4.40 14.45
N LYS A 93 3.46 5.29 13.46
CA LYS A 93 2.33 6.22 13.41
C LYS A 93 1.02 5.44 13.27
N LYS A 94 0.05 5.82 14.11
CA LYS A 94 -1.31 5.24 14.13
C LYS A 94 -2.39 6.28 13.85
N TYR A 95 -2.23 7.50 14.35
CA TYR A 95 -3.24 8.54 14.23
C TYR A 95 -2.61 9.95 14.27
N ASP A 96 -2.95 10.81 13.32
CA ASP A 96 -2.61 12.25 13.34
C ASP A 96 -3.88 13.06 13.03
N LYS A 97 -4.28 13.95 13.94
CA LYS A 97 -5.52 14.74 13.79
C LYS A 97 -5.43 15.65 12.56
N VAL A 98 -6.38 15.50 11.64
CA VAL A 98 -6.45 16.34 10.44
C VAL A 98 -7.03 17.72 10.77
N VAL A 99 -6.47 18.76 10.14
CA VAL A 99 -6.95 20.14 10.24
C VAL A 99 -8.25 20.30 9.43
N SER A 100 -9.26 20.95 10.00
CA SER A 100 -10.50 21.30 9.30
C SER A 100 -10.23 22.37 8.24
N CYS A 101 -10.84 22.23 7.06
CA CYS A 101 -10.65 23.15 5.92
C CYS A 101 -11.95 23.85 5.48
N GLY A 102 -13.03 23.61 6.21
CA GLY A 102 -14.34 24.22 6.05
C GLY A 102 -15.37 23.49 6.91
N SER A 103 -16.63 23.81 6.71
CA SER A 103 -17.72 23.27 7.49
C SER A 103 -18.95 22.94 6.64
N LEU A 104 -19.72 21.97 7.12
CA LEU A 104 -21.07 21.68 6.66
C LEU A 104 -22.05 22.39 7.61
N TYR A 105 -23.08 23.02 7.06
CA TYR A 105 -24.08 23.73 7.82
C TYR A 105 -25.49 23.26 7.48
N VAL A 106 -26.40 23.43 8.44
CA VAL A 106 -27.84 23.22 8.27
C VAL A 106 -28.56 24.53 8.59
N LEU A 107 -29.35 25.05 7.66
CA LEU A 107 -30.16 26.26 7.85
C LEU A 107 -31.63 25.90 7.98
N LYS A 108 -32.35 26.64 8.82
CA LYS A 108 -33.81 26.65 8.83
C LYS A 108 -34.33 27.36 7.58
N THR A 109 -35.45 26.90 7.03
CA THR A 109 -36.21 27.63 6.01
C THR A 109 -37.48 28.23 6.62
N ASP A 110 -38.25 28.97 5.82
CA ASP A 110 -39.51 29.58 6.25
C ASP A 110 -40.61 28.54 6.58
N SER A 111 -40.41 27.28 6.18
CA SER A 111 -41.29 26.14 6.49
C SER A 111 -40.71 25.29 7.63
N ASP A 112 -41.55 24.89 8.59
CA ASP A 112 -41.09 24.31 9.86
C ASP A 112 -40.43 22.92 9.80
N ASP A 113 -40.45 22.22 8.67
CA ASP A 113 -39.84 20.88 8.53
C ASP A 113 -38.82 20.78 7.38
N PHE A 114 -38.49 21.90 6.74
CA PHE A 114 -37.57 21.93 5.61
C PHE A 114 -36.23 22.55 6.01
N TYR A 115 -35.16 21.79 5.78
CA TYR A 115 -33.81 22.19 6.13
C TYR A 115 -32.92 22.25 4.90
N LYS A 116 -32.12 23.33 4.80
CA LYS A 116 -31.09 23.45 3.76
C LYS A 116 -29.77 22.92 4.29
N ILE A 117 -29.18 21.95 3.60
CA ILE A 117 -27.89 21.37 3.95
C ILE A 117 -26.86 21.77 2.91
N GLY A 118 -25.86 22.56 3.32
CA GLY A 118 -24.82 23.05 2.42
C GLY A 118 -23.45 23.11 3.09
N LYS A 119 -22.46 23.55 2.32
CA LYS A 119 -21.06 23.66 2.78
C LYS A 119 -20.47 25.05 2.57
N THR A 120 -19.44 25.34 3.36
CA THR A 120 -18.69 26.58 3.25
C THR A 120 -17.26 26.43 3.75
N LYS A 121 -16.37 27.29 3.26
CA LYS A 121 -15.04 27.47 3.87
C LYS A 121 -15.09 28.49 5.01
N GLU A 122 -16.01 29.45 4.92
CA GLU A 122 -16.18 30.54 5.88
C GLU A 122 -17.66 30.77 6.13
N LEU A 123 -18.16 30.35 7.30
CA LEU A 123 -19.59 30.43 7.63
C LEU A 123 -20.09 31.87 7.64
N LYS A 124 -19.34 32.80 8.24
CA LYS A 124 -19.73 34.21 8.37
C LYS A 124 -19.98 34.88 7.01
N LYS A 125 -19.07 34.70 6.05
CA LYS A 125 -19.23 35.23 4.69
C LYS A 125 -20.43 34.61 3.97
N ARG A 126 -20.64 33.30 4.17
CA ARG A 126 -21.76 32.58 3.56
C ARG A 126 -23.10 33.04 4.12
N LEU A 127 -23.21 33.25 5.43
CA LEU A 127 -24.42 33.78 6.07
C LEU A 127 -24.72 35.20 5.59
N ALA A 128 -23.71 36.07 5.52
CA ALA A 128 -23.89 37.44 5.01
C ALA A 128 -24.42 37.45 3.56
N ALA A 129 -23.92 36.57 2.69
CA ALA A 129 -24.39 36.44 1.30
C ALA A 129 -25.83 35.91 1.19
N HIS A 130 -26.29 35.10 2.14
CA HIS A 130 -27.67 34.64 2.16
C HIS A 130 -28.60 35.71 2.79
N GLN A 131 -28.13 36.46 3.79
CA GLN A 131 -28.90 37.52 4.44
C GLN A 131 -29.25 38.67 3.49
N THR A 132 -28.39 38.98 2.51
CA THR A 132 -28.71 40.00 1.49
C THR A 132 -29.91 39.64 0.61
N SER A 133 -30.37 38.39 0.63
CA SER A 133 -31.47 37.90 -0.22
C SER A 133 -32.73 37.50 0.57
N ASN A 134 -32.73 37.61 1.90
CA ASN A 134 -33.85 37.24 2.78
C ASN A 134 -34.24 38.39 3.72
N GLU A 135 -35.54 38.57 3.96
CA GLU A 135 -36.07 39.60 4.88
C GLU A 135 -36.05 39.16 6.36
N ALA A 136 -35.94 37.86 6.63
CA ALA A 136 -35.84 37.27 7.98
C ALA A 136 -34.42 36.75 8.29
N ASP A 137 -34.00 36.84 9.55
CA ASP A 137 -32.68 36.37 10.01
C ASP A 137 -32.49 34.86 9.78
N ILE A 138 -31.44 34.50 9.04
CA ILE A 138 -31.13 33.12 8.71
C ILE A 138 -30.57 32.39 9.93
N GLN A 139 -31.34 31.44 10.45
CA GLN A 139 -30.93 30.63 11.59
C GLN A 139 -30.06 29.44 11.15
N THR A 140 -28.81 29.40 11.63
CA THR A 140 -27.94 28.22 11.51
C THR A 140 -28.23 27.25 12.64
N LEU A 141 -28.71 26.06 12.30
CA LEU A 141 -29.14 25.03 13.27
C LEU A 141 -28.06 24.00 13.58
N LEU A 142 -27.06 23.87 12.69
CA LEU A 142 -25.89 23.04 12.84
C LEU A 142 -24.73 23.65 12.05
N ASN A 143 -23.53 23.60 12.61
CA ASN A 143 -22.28 23.82 11.89
C ASN A 143 -21.28 22.74 12.33
N PHE A 144 -20.84 21.91 11.40
CA PHE A 144 -19.90 20.82 11.63
C PHE A 144 -18.61 21.08 10.84
N ASP A 145 -17.50 21.28 11.53
CA ASP A 145 -16.20 21.49 10.90
C ASP A 145 -15.62 20.16 10.40
N SER A 146 -15.17 20.12 9.15
CA SER A 146 -14.60 18.91 8.55
C SER A 146 -13.33 19.21 7.77
N CYS A 147 -12.47 18.21 7.67
CA CYS A 147 -11.30 18.27 6.79
C CYS A 147 -11.63 18.04 5.31
N ASN A 148 -12.88 17.71 4.96
CA ASN A 148 -13.38 17.61 3.60
C ASN A 148 -14.90 17.83 3.54
N PRO A 149 -15.36 19.09 3.64
CA PRO A 149 -16.79 19.41 3.63
C PRO A 149 -17.48 19.04 2.30
N ASP A 150 -16.73 18.98 1.19
CA ASP A 150 -17.27 18.55 -0.11
C ASP A 150 -17.69 17.08 -0.12
N LEU A 151 -16.86 16.21 0.44
CA LEU A 151 -17.17 14.78 0.54
C LEU A 151 -18.27 14.54 1.57
N LEU A 152 -18.18 15.21 2.73
CA LEU A 152 -19.17 15.09 3.79
C LEU A 152 -20.57 15.48 3.29
N GLU A 153 -20.70 16.61 2.59
CA GLU A 153 -21.96 17.04 2.00
C GLU A 153 -22.53 15.98 1.05
N LYS A 154 -21.72 15.43 0.14
CA LYS A 154 -22.15 14.37 -0.79
C LYS A 154 -22.64 13.13 -0.05
N CYS A 155 -21.94 12.71 1.00
CA CYS A 155 -22.34 11.57 1.81
C CYS A 155 -23.65 11.83 2.56
N VAL A 156 -23.80 12.99 3.20
CA VAL A 156 -25.02 13.38 3.90
C VAL A 156 -26.20 13.46 2.93
N HIS A 157 -26.01 14.11 1.78
CA HIS A 157 -27.00 14.21 0.71
C HIS A 157 -27.43 12.85 0.17
N PHE A 158 -26.50 11.90 0.07
CA PHE A 158 -26.79 10.53 -0.34
C PHE A 158 -27.60 9.78 0.73
N CYS A 159 -27.23 9.90 2.00
CA CYS A 159 -27.95 9.26 3.10
C CYS A 159 -29.36 9.82 3.31
N LEU A 160 -29.55 11.12 3.04
CA LEU A 160 -30.82 11.81 3.20
C LEU A 160 -31.64 11.91 1.90
N ASP A 161 -31.21 11.26 0.82
CA ASP A 161 -31.79 11.47 -0.51
C ASP A 161 -33.30 11.16 -0.57
N ARG A 162 -33.75 10.18 0.21
CA ARG A 162 -35.19 9.83 0.35
C ARG A 162 -36.06 10.94 0.96
N TYR A 163 -35.44 11.89 1.65
CA TYR A 163 -36.10 13.03 2.29
C TYR A 163 -35.93 14.32 1.47
N ARG A 164 -35.32 14.24 0.29
CA ARG A 164 -35.06 15.41 -0.54
C ARG A 164 -36.38 15.90 -1.15
N SER A 165 -36.76 17.15 -0.86
CA SER A 165 -38.02 17.76 -1.30
C SER A 165 -38.14 17.85 -2.82
N ASN A 166 -37.02 18.04 -3.53
CA ASN A 166 -36.95 18.06 -4.99
C ASN A 166 -35.59 17.56 -5.48
N SER A 167 -35.58 16.77 -6.55
CA SER A 167 -34.36 16.32 -7.22
C SER A 167 -33.47 17.53 -7.57
N ASN A 168 -32.16 17.42 -7.27
CA ASN A 168 -31.15 18.47 -7.47
C ASN A 168 -31.25 19.73 -6.59
N ARG A 169 -32.13 19.76 -5.58
CA ARG A 169 -32.13 20.84 -4.57
C ARG A 169 -31.53 20.38 -3.25
N GLU A 170 -30.97 21.32 -2.48
CA GLU A 170 -30.32 21.10 -1.19
C GLU A 170 -31.29 21.15 0.01
N PHE A 171 -32.59 20.94 -0.24
CA PHE A 171 -33.64 21.01 0.79
C PHE A 171 -34.16 19.62 1.12
N PHE A 172 -34.25 19.34 2.43
CA PHE A 172 -34.61 18.04 2.97
C PHE A 172 -35.74 18.20 3.98
N GLU A 173 -36.77 17.37 3.83
CA GLU A 173 -37.93 17.25 4.72
C GLU A 173 -37.67 16.10 5.69
N CYS A 174 -36.99 16.41 6.80
CA CYS A 174 -36.54 15.41 7.76
C CYS A 174 -36.32 16.03 9.12
N ASP A 175 -36.50 15.23 10.17
CA ASP A 175 -36.36 15.69 11.54
C ASP A 175 -34.91 16.16 11.84
N LEU A 176 -34.78 17.33 12.47
CA LEU A 176 -33.49 17.98 12.70
C LEU A 176 -32.54 17.12 13.56
N PRO A 177 -32.96 16.44 14.64
CA PRO A 177 -32.11 15.52 15.39
C PRO A 177 -31.57 14.38 14.52
N PHE A 178 -32.38 13.86 13.59
CA PHE A 178 -31.92 12.83 12.67
C PHE A 178 -30.84 13.37 11.71
N ILE A 179 -31.05 14.55 11.13
CA ILE A 179 -30.03 15.21 10.28
C ILE A 179 -28.73 15.41 11.07
N LYS A 180 -28.81 15.92 12.31
CA LYS A 180 -27.65 16.11 13.18
C LYS A 180 -26.89 14.80 13.41
N ASN A 181 -27.58 13.72 13.74
CA ASN A 181 -26.96 12.41 13.93
C ASN A 181 -26.26 11.91 12.66
N VAL A 182 -26.88 12.06 11.49
CA VAL A 182 -26.27 11.66 10.21
C VAL A 182 -24.99 12.46 9.94
N VAL A 183 -25.04 13.78 10.12
CA VAL A 183 -23.87 14.66 9.93
C VAL A 183 -22.75 14.29 10.91
N ASP A 184 -23.08 14.06 12.18
CA ASP A 184 -22.12 13.79 13.23
C ASP A 184 -21.39 12.45 13.02
N ILE A 185 -22.16 11.38 12.76
CA ILE A 185 -21.62 10.05 12.47
C ILE A 185 -20.73 10.08 11.24
N LEU A 186 -21.20 10.63 10.12
CA LEU A 186 -20.43 10.67 8.87
C LEU A 186 -19.21 11.58 8.98
N GLY A 187 -19.37 12.75 9.60
CA GLY A 187 -18.30 13.72 9.80
C GLY A 187 -17.17 13.14 10.63
N HIS A 188 -17.50 12.56 11.79
CA HIS A 188 -16.51 11.92 12.64
C HIS A 188 -15.91 10.66 12.03
N ALA A 189 -16.68 9.85 11.30
CA ALA A 189 -16.15 8.69 10.60
C ALA A 189 -15.13 9.08 9.52
N LEU A 190 -15.49 10.01 8.63
CA LEU A 190 -14.62 10.46 7.55
C LEU A 190 -13.33 11.09 8.08
N ASP A 191 -13.44 12.00 9.05
CA ASP A 191 -12.27 12.67 9.63
C ASP A 191 -11.37 11.68 10.39
N THR A 192 -11.96 10.70 11.09
CA THR A 192 -11.21 9.68 11.84
C THR A 192 -10.49 8.70 10.92
N ILE A 193 -11.16 8.22 9.88
CA ILE A 193 -10.55 7.33 8.88
C ILE A 193 -9.40 8.05 8.17
N LYS A 194 -9.60 9.31 7.75
CA LYS A 194 -8.55 10.10 7.09
C LYS A 194 -7.36 10.42 8.01
N SER A 195 -7.60 10.54 9.31
CA SER A 195 -6.56 10.76 10.33
C SER A 195 -5.78 9.49 10.67
N SER A 196 -6.22 8.33 10.20
CA SER A 196 -5.68 7.03 10.61
C SER A 196 -4.61 6.51 9.64
N TYR A 197 -3.60 5.85 10.19
CA TYR A 197 -2.55 5.17 9.45
C TYR A 197 -2.80 3.66 9.36
N PRO A 198 -2.16 2.93 8.43
CA PRO A 198 -2.38 1.49 8.24
C PRO A 198 -2.15 0.62 9.49
N ASN A 199 -1.37 1.11 10.46
CA ASN A 199 -1.05 0.37 11.70
C ASN A 199 -2.12 0.52 12.79
N ILE A 200 -3.17 1.31 12.56
CA ILE A 200 -4.30 1.35 13.48
C ILE A 200 -5.07 0.03 13.39
N THR A 201 -5.38 -0.57 14.52
CA THR A 201 -6.26 -1.73 14.56
C THR A 201 -7.72 -1.30 14.38
N ARG A 202 -8.57 -2.23 13.95
CA ARG A 202 -10.02 -2.00 13.86
C ARG A 202 -10.61 -1.54 15.20
N THR A 203 -10.19 -2.14 16.30
CA THR A 203 -10.67 -1.81 17.65
C THR A 203 -10.25 -0.40 18.06
N GLU A 204 -9.00 -0.02 17.82
CA GLU A 204 -8.52 1.35 18.09
C GLU A 204 -9.30 2.38 17.26
N LEU A 205 -9.53 2.10 15.98
CA LEU A 205 -10.29 2.99 15.08
C LEU A 205 -11.74 3.19 15.57
N ILE A 206 -12.41 2.11 15.97
CA ILE A 206 -13.79 2.17 16.50
C ILE A 206 -13.81 2.96 17.80
N ASN A 207 -12.86 2.73 18.71
CA ASN A 207 -12.82 3.45 19.99
C ASN A 207 -12.63 4.95 19.81
N ILE A 208 -11.77 5.38 18.87
CA ILE A 208 -11.60 6.82 18.56
C ILE A 208 -12.91 7.40 18.02
N LEU A 209 -13.62 6.67 17.15
CA LEU A 209 -14.89 7.13 16.60
C LEU A 209 -15.96 7.27 17.68
N LEU A 210 -16.11 6.27 18.55
CA LEU A 210 -17.07 6.29 19.66
C LEU A 210 -16.79 7.42 20.65
N GLN A 211 -15.51 7.67 20.97
CA GLN A 211 -15.12 8.80 21.82
C GLN A 211 -15.53 10.14 21.23
N LYS A 212 -15.39 10.32 19.91
CA LYS A 212 -15.78 11.58 19.23
C LYS A 212 -17.29 11.76 19.17
N LEU A 213 -18.05 10.67 19.03
CA LEU A 213 -19.51 10.70 19.05
C LEU A 213 -20.09 10.90 20.46
N HIS A 214 -19.24 11.15 21.47
CA HIS A 214 -19.65 11.30 22.87
C HIS A 214 -20.54 10.16 23.40
N PHE A 215 -20.43 8.96 22.80
CA PHE A 215 -21.17 7.79 23.25
C PHE A 215 -20.55 7.31 24.57
N ASN A 216 -21.29 7.46 25.68
CA ASN A 216 -20.95 6.76 26.90
C ASN A 216 -21.16 5.25 26.65
N HIS A 217 -20.17 4.42 27.01
CA HIS A 217 -20.27 2.96 26.91
C HIS A 217 -21.49 2.37 27.67
N SER A 218 -22.17 3.16 28.50
CA SER A 218 -23.40 2.81 29.23
C SER A 218 -24.69 2.91 28.42
N GLU A 219 -24.69 3.55 27.25
CA GLU A 219 -25.87 3.67 26.36
C GLU A 219 -25.81 2.71 25.16
N ILE A 220 -24.72 1.97 25.03
CA ILE A 220 -24.66 0.81 24.15
C ILE A 220 -25.41 -0.30 24.88
N ASP A 221 -26.56 -0.69 24.34
CA ASP A 221 -27.30 -1.88 24.77
C ASP A 221 -26.28 -3.02 25.02
N PRO A 222 -26.21 -3.61 26.23
CA PRO A 222 -25.21 -4.62 26.60
C PRO A 222 -25.17 -5.85 25.67
N HIS A 223 -26.17 -5.99 24.79
CA HIS A 223 -26.19 -7.02 23.76
C HIS A 223 -25.27 -6.79 22.55
N LEU A 224 -24.54 -5.65 22.46
CA LEU A 224 -23.59 -5.39 21.38
C LEU A 224 -22.11 -5.56 21.79
N SER A 225 -21.80 -6.53 22.64
CA SER A 225 -20.42 -7.00 22.82
C SER A 225 -20.12 -8.11 21.82
N LEU A 226 -19.22 -7.81 20.86
CA LEU A 226 -18.53 -8.81 20.06
C LEU A 226 -17.64 -9.65 21.00
N SER A 227 -18.17 -10.75 21.53
CA SER A 227 -17.37 -11.70 22.31
C SER A 227 -16.60 -12.63 21.37
N THR A 228 -15.28 -12.55 21.49
CA THR A 228 -14.31 -13.56 21.08
C THR A 228 -14.76 -14.95 21.54
N GLN A 229 -14.52 -15.94 20.68
CA GLN A 229 -14.90 -17.36 20.77
C GLN A 229 -14.77 -17.97 22.18
N GLU A 230 -15.83 -18.61 22.69
CA GLU A 230 -15.91 -20.07 22.94
C GLU A 230 -17.22 -20.46 23.65
N ASN A 231 -17.69 -21.67 23.34
CA ASN A 231 -18.92 -22.35 23.76
C ASN A 231 -20.19 -21.97 22.99
N LEU A 232 -20.40 -22.64 21.84
CA LEU A 232 -21.72 -22.75 21.22
C LEU A 232 -22.67 -23.52 22.17
N PRO A 233 -23.78 -22.93 22.63
CA PRO A 233 -25.00 -23.69 22.83
C PRO A 233 -25.59 -23.99 21.45
N ALA A 234 -26.11 -25.21 21.29
CA ALA A 234 -26.72 -25.67 20.05
C ALA A 234 -27.70 -24.63 19.47
N PRO A 235 -27.70 -24.41 18.14
CA PRO A 235 -28.49 -23.36 17.53
C PRO A 235 -29.98 -23.63 17.76
N SER A 236 -30.61 -22.85 18.63
CA SER A 236 -32.05 -22.65 18.58
C SER A 236 -32.35 -21.91 17.28
N ALA A 237 -33.19 -22.53 16.46
CA ALA A 237 -33.41 -22.27 15.05
C ALA A 237 -33.57 -20.79 14.67
N PRO A 238 -32.97 -20.35 13.54
CA PRO A 238 -33.30 -19.07 12.92
C PRO A 238 -34.75 -19.08 12.42
N PRO A 239 -35.37 -17.91 12.15
CA PRO A 239 -36.74 -17.84 11.65
C PRO A 239 -36.85 -18.70 10.40
N GLN A 240 -37.90 -19.51 10.27
CA GLN A 240 -38.17 -20.39 9.14
C GLN A 240 -38.26 -19.62 7.81
N ASP A 241 -37.12 -19.25 7.23
CA ASP A 241 -37.00 -18.82 5.85
C ASP A 241 -36.85 -20.07 4.98
N SER A 242 -37.97 -20.55 4.46
CA SER A 242 -38.08 -21.82 3.73
C SER A 242 -37.09 -21.97 2.56
N LEU A 243 -36.56 -20.86 2.02
CA LEU A 243 -35.55 -20.87 0.96
C LEU A 243 -34.14 -21.17 1.48
N TYR A 244 -33.75 -20.60 2.62
CA TYR A 244 -32.42 -20.83 3.20
C TYR A 244 -32.27 -22.30 3.61
N ASP A 245 -33.27 -22.84 4.31
CA ASP A 245 -33.31 -24.25 4.70
C ASP A 245 -33.35 -25.18 3.49
N PHE A 246 -34.13 -24.84 2.47
CA PHE A 246 -34.19 -25.61 1.23
C PHE A 246 -32.80 -25.70 0.55
N LEU A 247 -32.07 -24.58 0.49
CA LEU A 247 -30.78 -24.49 -0.18
C LEU A 247 -29.66 -25.21 0.58
N LEU A 248 -29.70 -25.22 1.91
CA LEU A 248 -28.75 -25.95 2.74
C LEU A 248 -29.04 -27.45 2.81
N ASN A 249 -30.32 -27.86 2.82
CA ASN A 249 -30.71 -29.25 2.99
C ASN A 249 -30.80 -30.04 1.67
N ASN A 250 -30.89 -29.38 0.51
CA ASN A 250 -30.79 -30.06 -0.78
C ASN A 250 -29.34 -30.29 -1.18
N SER A 251 -28.84 -31.51 -0.97
CA SER A 251 -27.50 -31.96 -1.36
C SER A 251 -27.15 -31.76 -2.84
N SER A 252 -28.16 -31.65 -3.72
CA SER A 252 -27.98 -31.34 -5.15
C SER A 252 -27.54 -29.89 -5.41
N PHE A 253 -27.72 -28.98 -4.45
CA PHE A 253 -27.23 -27.61 -4.48
C PHE A 253 -26.08 -27.38 -3.49
N VAL A 254 -25.62 -28.41 -2.77
CA VAL A 254 -24.44 -28.34 -1.90
C VAL A 254 -23.19 -28.23 -2.77
N PHE A 255 -22.68 -27.01 -2.81
CA PHE A 255 -21.70 -26.51 -3.77
C PHE A 255 -20.32 -27.18 -3.64
N LYS A 256 -19.91 -27.94 -4.67
CA LYS A 256 -18.50 -28.27 -4.88
C LYS A 256 -17.78 -27.08 -5.53
N LYS A 257 -16.52 -26.88 -5.15
CA LYS A 257 -15.66 -25.79 -5.66
C LYS A 257 -15.65 -25.78 -7.19
N SER A 258 -16.02 -24.63 -7.79
CA SER A 258 -16.06 -24.35 -9.25
C SER A 258 -17.34 -24.75 -10.00
N GLU A 259 -18.36 -25.29 -9.33
CA GLU A 259 -19.64 -25.60 -9.97
C GLU A 259 -20.61 -24.40 -9.91
N PHE A 260 -21.40 -24.24 -10.96
CA PHE A 260 -22.47 -23.25 -11.06
C PHE A 260 -23.80 -24.00 -11.24
N THR A 261 -24.88 -23.46 -10.68
CA THR A 261 -26.22 -24.00 -10.90
C THR A 261 -27.08 -22.96 -11.59
N PHE A 262 -27.97 -23.39 -12.48
CA PHE A 262 -28.90 -22.48 -13.12
C PHE A 262 -29.95 -22.02 -12.11
N LEU A 263 -30.22 -20.72 -12.13
CA LEU A 263 -31.25 -20.08 -11.30
C LEU A 263 -32.62 -20.75 -11.49
N GLU A 264 -32.90 -21.19 -12.72
CA GLU A 264 -34.15 -21.85 -13.10
C GLU A 264 -34.31 -23.23 -12.44
N ASP A 265 -33.23 -24.00 -12.34
CA ASP A 265 -33.26 -25.33 -11.71
C ASP A 265 -33.53 -25.20 -10.20
N VAL A 266 -32.93 -24.19 -9.56
CA VAL A 266 -33.19 -23.84 -8.16
C VAL A 266 -34.64 -23.40 -7.97
N ARG A 267 -35.17 -22.58 -8.89
CA ARG A 267 -36.57 -22.12 -8.86
C ARG A 267 -37.56 -23.27 -8.96
N LEU A 268 -37.34 -24.18 -9.90
CA LEU A 268 -38.22 -25.34 -10.12
C LEU A 268 -38.19 -26.28 -8.91
N ALA A 269 -37.01 -26.62 -8.40
CA ALA A 269 -36.87 -27.50 -7.25
C ALA A 269 -37.47 -26.88 -5.97
N TYR A 270 -37.30 -25.57 -5.78
CA TYR A 270 -37.87 -24.87 -4.64
C TYR A 270 -39.41 -24.74 -4.74
N SER A 271 -39.92 -24.44 -5.94
CA SER A 271 -41.38 -24.42 -6.20
C SER A 271 -42.03 -25.77 -5.94
N ALA A 272 -41.35 -26.86 -6.32
CA ALA A 272 -41.83 -28.22 -6.06
C ALA A 272 -41.88 -28.54 -4.56
N THR A 273 -40.90 -28.06 -3.78
CA THR A 273 -40.86 -28.29 -2.32
C THR A 273 -41.96 -27.53 -1.59
N LEU A 274 -42.37 -26.37 -2.10
CA LEU A 274 -43.46 -25.57 -1.53
C LEU A 274 -44.84 -25.91 -2.10
N GLU A 275 -44.94 -26.85 -3.05
CA GLU A 275 -46.16 -27.17 -3.81
C GLU A 275 -46.86 -25.92 -4.38
N ARG A 276 -46.07 -24.87 -4.70
CA ARG A 276 -46.54 -23.57 -5.16
C ARG A 276 -45.62 -23.06 -6.26
N ASP A 277 -46.21 -22.51 -7.32
CA ASP A 277 -45.43 -21.96 -8.43
C ASP A 277 -44.79 -20.62 -8.04
N ILE A 278 -43.46 -20.62 -7.92
CA ILE A 278 -42.68 -19.42 -7.63
C ILE A 278 -42.31 -18.76 -8.95
N ARG A 279 -43.03 -17.69 -9.30
CA ARG A 279 -42.85 -17.00 -10.58
C ARG A 279 -41.49 -16.36 -10.77
N ARG A 280 -40.80 -15.99 -9.69
CA ARG A 280 -39.52 -15.28 -9.77
C ARG A 280 -38.65 -15.51 -8.55
N LEU A 281 -37.44 -15.99 -8.78
CA LEU A 281 -36.31 -15.86 -7.86
C LEU A 281 -35.29 -14.95 -8.54
N ASP A 282 -34.87 -13.88 -7.89
CA ASP A 282 -33.90 -12.94 -8.44
C ASP A 282 -32.77 -12.63 -7.45
N HIS A 283 -31.80 -11.85 -7.91
CA HIS A 283 -30.61 -11.51 -7.13
C HIS A 283 -30.95 -10.90 -5.76
N ALA A 284 -32.02 -10.10 -5.66
CA ALA A 284 -32.41 -9.49 -4.39
C ALA A 284 -32.92 -10.54 -3.39
N VAL A 285 -33.61 -11.58 -3.86
CA VAL A 285 -34.05 -12.69 -3.01
C VAL A 285 -32.84 -13.48 -2.48
N PHE A 286 -31.85 -13.78 -3.32
CA PHE A 286 -30.67 -14.51 -2.86
C PHE A 286 -29.77 -13.69 -1.94
N LEU A 287 -29.65 -12.37 -2.14
CA LEU A 287 -28.89 -11.49 -1.23
C LEU A 287 -29.50 -11.43 0.18
N LYS A 288 -30.82 -11.55 0.32
CA LYS A 288 -31.50 -11.63 1.62
C LYS A 288 -31.14 -12.93 2.36
N VAL A 289 -30.92 -14.01 1.62
CA VAL A 289 -30.61 -15.36 2.12
C VAL A 289 -29.11 -15.48 2.45
N ASN A 290 -28.22 -15.00 1.57
CA ASN A 290 -26.78 -14.96 1.78
C ASN A 290 -26.13 -13.85 0.93
N GLN A 291 -25.49 -12.88 1.60
CA GLN A 291 -24.85 -11.74 0.93
C GLN A 291 -23.65 -12.13 0.05
N GLU A 292 -23.09 -13.32 0.23
CA GLU A 292 -21.96 -13.83 -0.55
C GLU A 292 -22.37 -14.55 -1.84
N TRP A 293 -23.67 -14.75 -2.07
CA TRP A 293 -24.16 -15.40 -3.28
C TRP A 293 -24.14 -14.44 -4.45
N LYS A 294 -23.51 -14.87 -5.53
CA LYS A 294 -23.42 -14.09 -6.75
C LYS A 294 -24.33 -14.70 -7.81
N VAL A 295 -25.37 -13.96 -8.21
CA VAL A 295 -26.18 -14.30 -9.39
C VAL A 295 -25.61 -13.57 -10.59
N GLU A 296 -25.12 -14.30 -11.57
CA GLU A 296 -24.54 -13.74 -12.79
C GLU A 296 -25.15 -14.36 -14.05
N LYS A 297 -25.25 -13.57 -15.12
CA LYS A 297 -25.71 -14.04 -16.43
C LYS A 297 -24.49 -14.46 -17.24
N LEU A 298 -24.40 -15.74 -17.58
CA LEU A 298 -23.31 -16.28 -18.39
C LEU A 298 -23.85 -16.74 -19.76
N ASP A 299 -22.98 -16.68 -20.77
CA ASP A 299 -23.24 -17.23 -22.10
C ASP A 299 -22.94 -18.73 -22.11
N PHE A 300 -23.87 -19.54 -22.60
CA PHE A 300 -23.74 -20.99 -22.75
C PHE A 300 -23.87 -21.42 -24.20
N CYS A 301 -23.10 -22.41 -24.62
CA CYS A 301 -23.21 -22.97 -25.96
C CYS A 301 -24.55 -23.68 -26.13
N LYS A 302 -25.29 -23.39 -27.21
CA LYS A 302 -26.59 -24.04 -27.49
C LYS A 302 -26.47 -25.56 -27.68
N PHE A 303 -25.33 -26.03 -28.16
CA PHE A 303 -25.09 -27.44 -28.48
C PHE A 303 -24.61 -28.23 -27.27
N CYS A 304 -23.48 -27.85 -26.66
CA CYS A 304 -22.89 -28.61 -25.55
C CYS A 304 -23.31 -28.14 -24.15
N LYS A 305 -24.08 -27.06 -24.03
CA LYS A 305 -24.56 -26.47 -22.76
C LYS A 305 -23.47 -26.06 -21.76
N ASN A 306 -22.19 -26.12 -22.14
CA ASN A 306 -21.06 -25.61 -21.37
C ASN A 306 -20.91 -24.08 -21.53
N ILE A 307 -20.12 -23.46 -20.65
CA ILE A 307 -19.76 -22.04 -20.75
C ILE A 307 -19.23 -21.75 -22.16
N TYR A 308 -19.83 -20.78 -22.82
CA TYR A 308 -19.57 -20.45 -24.21
C TYR A 308 -18.18 -19.85 -24.38
N LYS A 309 -17.28 -20.63 -24.98
CA LYS A 309 -15.91 -20.23 -25.31
C LYS A 309 -15.49 -20.87 -26.63
N ARG A 310 -14.54 -20.25 -27.34
CA ARG A 310 -14.01 -20.79 -28.59
C ARG A 310 -13.51 -22.23 -28.36
N GLY A 311 -14.04 -23.17 -29.14
CA GLY A 311 -13.68 -24.59 -29.01
C GLY A 311 -14.34 -25.33 -27.83
N CYS A 312 -15.45 -24.84 -27.28
CA CYS A 312 -16.18 -25.56 -26.21
C CYS A 312 -16.77 -26.91 -26.67
N CYS A 313 -16.94 -27.13 -27.98
CA CYS A 313 -17.30 -28.41 -28.59
C CYS A 313 -17.01 -28.38 -30.11
N ASN A 314 -17.08 -29.55 -30.75
CA ASN A 314 -16.90 -29.70 -32.20
C ASN A 314 -17.99 -29.00 -33.04
N GLN A 315 -19.14 -28.69 -32.43
CA GLN A 315 -20.25 -27.96 -33.05
C GLN A 315 -20.24 -26.46 -32.69
N TYR A 316 -19.13 -25.93 -32.16
CA TYR A 316 -19.05 -24.52 -31.80
C TYR A 316 -19.22 -23.64 -33.04
N GLN A 317 -20.19 -22.73 -32.99
CA GLN A 317 -20.40 -21.70 -34.00
C GLN A 317 -20.49 -20.32 -33.34
N ARG A 318 -19.91 -19.32 -34.00
CA ARG A 318 -19.88 -17.95 -33.48
C ARG A 318 -21.30 -17.37 -33.51
N GLY A 319 -21.85 -17.00 -32.36
CA GLY A 319 -23.20 -16.45 -32.22
C GLY A 319 -24.24 -17.48 -31.76
N GLU A 320 -23.88 -18.77 -31.69
CA GLU A 320 -24.76 -19.83 -31.18
C GLU A 320 -24.62 -20.02 -29.67
N ASN A 321 -24.95 -18.95 -28.94
CA ASN A 321 -24.99 -18.93 -27.48
C ASN A 321 -26.39 -18.60 -26.94
N THR A 322 -26.60 -18.93 -25.67
CA THR A 322 -27.79 -18.56 -24.90
C THR A 322 -27.37 -18.02 -23.56
N LYS A 323 -27.90 -16.85 -23.18
CA LYS A 323 -27.68 -16.26 -21.86
C LYS A 323 -28.56 -16.94 -20.83
N ARG A 324 -27.95 -17.43 -19.74
CA ARG A 324 -28.67 -18.01 -18.60
C ARG A 324 -28.15 -17.42 -17.30
N ALA A 325 -29.05 -17.21 -16.35
CA ALA A 325 -28.69 -16.80 -15.00
C ALA A 325 -28.19 -18.00 -14.21
N THR A 326 -27.06 -17.81 -13.53
CA THR A 326 -26.40 -18.83 -12.71
C THR A 326 -26.12 -18.28 -11.32
N ILE A 327 -26.15 -19.16 -10.33
CA ILE A 327 -25.79 -18.86 -8.95
C ILE A 327 -24.43 -19.48 -8.66
N LYS A 328 -23.53 -18.70 -8.06
CA LYS A 328 -22.25 -19.18 -7.51
C LYS A 328 -22.19 -18.84 -6.02
N ASN A 329 -21.80 -19.83 -5.22
CA ASN A 329 -21.52 -19.65 -3.80
C ASN A 329 -20.03 -19.32 -3.60
N MET A 330 -19.72 -18.22 -2.92
CA MET A 330 -18.34 -17.75 -2.69
C MET A 330 -17.67 -18.34 -1.45
N LEU A 331 -18.36 -19.15 -0.63
CA LEU A 331 -17.79 -19.75 0.59
C LEU A 331 -16.61 -20.73 0.37
N TYR A 332 -16.21 -20.99 -0.88
CA TYR A 332 -14.97 -21.73 -1.19
C TYR A 332 -13.99 -20.99 -2.12
N CYS A 333 -14.28 -19.76 -2.54
CA CYS A 333 -13.36 -18.97 -3.37
C CYS A 333 -12.33 -18.17 -2.55
N LYS A 334 -12.47 -18.09 -1.22
CA LYS A 334 -11.53 -17.38 -0.34
C LYS A 334 -10.57 -18.26 0.47
N ASN A 335 -10.74 -19.59 0.44
CA ASN A 335 -9.90 -20.52 1.21
C ASN A 335 -9.09 -21.50 0.35
N SER A 336 -8.63 -21.07 -0.83
CA SER A 336 -7.65 -21.85 -1.59
C SER A 336 -6.91 -21.00 -2.63
N ILE A 337 -5.68 -20.63 -2.26
CA ILE A 337 -4.59 -20.06 -3.07
C ILE A 337 -4.72 -18.58 -3.38
#